data_AF-A0A949AAV0-F1
#
_entry.id   AF-A0A949AAV0-F1
#
_cell.length_a   1.000
_cell.length_b   1.000
_cell.length_c   1.000
_cell.angle_alpha   90.00
_cell.angle_beta   90.00
_cell.angle_gamma   90.00
#
_symmetry.space_group_name_H-M   'P 1'
#
loop_
_entity.id
_entity.type
_entity.pdbx_description
1 polymer ?
#
loop_
_entity_poly.entity_id
_entity_poly.type
_entity_poly.pdbx_seq_one_letter_code
_entity_poly.pdbx_strand_id
1 'polypeptide(L)'
;MLFDPYISFIESLVKAWKRDDKRVRAALLLAVTATTFAILIVLFGQSGLVNEQVTKTLAGVIGALAGLVAMGVSAYQGLAEQEAREQKIETVEQRLREHPEKPQLAWDLARVKLESYLDRNLSQVRSIYWLTLIVMLCGFGFVSYGLFQASQNPEKLPVSIVAAASGVLISFIGGSFLLIYRSILAQSKEYVTVLERINAVGMAVQVISTIPEASAELKSQTKAELAKQLLTLYAHPASPRADGSKPKV
;
A
#
# COMPACT_ATOMS: atom_id res chain seq x y z
N MET A 1 15.55 -4.29 1.48
CA MET A 1 14.25 -3.88 0.91
C MET A 1 13.38 -5.06 0.44
N LEU A 2 13.83 -6.32 0.43
CA LEU A 2 13.02 -7.51 0.06
C LEU A 2 12.05 -8.02 1.15
N PHE A 3 12.17 -7.53 2.39
CA PHE A 3 11.40 -8.03 3.55
C PHE A 3 10.22 -7.14 3.95
N ASP A 4 9.99 -6.01 3.29
CA ASP A 4 8.95 -5.04 3.68
C ASP A 4 7.49 -5.53 3.73
N PRO A 5 7.01 -6.58 3.03
CA PRO A 5 5.60 -7.00 3.10
C PRO A 5 5.35 -8.09 4.15
N TYR A 6 6.37 -8.91 4.41
CA TYR A 6 6.41 -9.87 5.48
C TYR A 6 6.54 -9.07 6.75
N ILE A 7 7.39 -8.03 6.74
CA ILE A 7 7.41 -7.02 7.80
C ILE A 7 6.07 -6.30 7.86
N SER A 8 5.42 -5.88 6.77
CA SER A 8 4.11 -5.17 6.89
C SER A 8 2.96 -6.06 7.35
N PHE A 9 2.95 -7.34 6.96
CA PHE A 9 1.95 -8.32 7.38
C PHE A 9 2.23 -8.77 8.82
N ILE A 10 3.48 -9.03 9.18
CA ILE A 10 3.85 -9.29 10.57
C ILE A 10 3.62 -8.05 11.42
N GLU A 11 3.90 -6.84 10.93
CA GLU A 11 3.59 -5.56 11.60
C GLU A 11 2.09 -5.38 11.75
N SER A 12 1.28 -5.72 10.75
CA SER A 12 -0.17 -5.67 10.90
C SER A 12 -0.62 -6.66 11.96
N LEU A 13 -0.15 -7.91 11.96
CA LEU A 13 -0.46 -8.88 13.01
C LEU A 13 0.06 -8.45 14.40
N VAL A 14 1.23 -7.81 14.49
CA VAL A 14 1.81 -7.29 15.74
C VAL A 14 1.06 -6.04 16.23
N LYS A 15 0.62 -5.15 15.33
CA LYS A 15 -0.25 -4.02 15.67
C LYS A 15 -1.61 -4.51 16.15
N ALA A 16 -2.18 -5.52 15.49
CA ALA A 16 -3.39 -6.21 15.91
C ALA A 16 -3.26 -6.75 17.33
N TRP A 17 -2.12 -7.39 17.62
CA TRP A 17 -1.82 -7.93 18.93
C TRP A 17 -1.73 -6.84 19.99
N LYS A 18 -1.12 -5.69 19.66
CA LYS A 18 -1.02 -4.54 20.57
C LYS A 18 -2.35 -3.82 20.77
N ARG A 19 -3.28 -3.89 19.82
CA ARG A 19 -4.64 -3.34 19.97
C ARG A 19 -5.37 -4.08 21.08
N ASP A 20 -6.10 -3.35 21.92
CA ASP A 20 -6.74 -3.92 23.13
C ASP A 20 -8.05 -4.68 22.83
N ASP A 21 -8.13 -5.31 21.67
CA ASP A 21 -9.27 -6.13 21.27
C ASP A 21 -9.02 -7.61 21.59
N LYS A 22 -9.73 -8.10 22.61
CA LYS A 22 -9.64 -9.49 23.09
C LYS A 22 -9.98 -10.51 22.00
N ARG A 23 -10.87 -10.18 21.05
CA ARG A 23 -11.30 -11.09 19.98
C ARG A 23 -10.21 -11.25 18.92
N VAL A 24 -9.56 -10.15 18.56
CA VAL A 24 -8.45 -10.15 17.59
C VAL A 24 -7.25 -10.92 18.16
N ARG A 25 -6.91 -10.71 19.44
CA ARG A 25 -5.84 -11.48 20.11
C ARG A 25 -6.15 -12.98 20.16
N ALA A 26 -7.39 -13.36 20.48
CA ALA A 26 -7.80 -14.77 20.51
C ALA A 26 -7.73 -15.42 19.12
N ALA A 27 -8.17 -14.73 18.07
CA ALA A 27 -8.09 -15.22 16.69
C ALA A 27 -6.64 -15.43 16.23
N LEU A 28 -5.74 -14.53 16.60
CA LEU A 28 -4.30 -14.65 16.29
C LEU A 28 -3.64 -15.79 17.04
N LEU A 29 -3.94 -15.95 18.34
CA LEU A 29 -3.47 -17.10 19.12
C LEU A 29 -3.93 -18.42 18.49
N LEU A 30 -5.20 -18.51 18.06
CA LEU A 30 -5.74 -19.67 17.37
C LEU A 30 -5.02 -19.94 16.04
N ALA A 31 -4.77 -18.91 15.22
CA ALA A 31 -4.04 -19.07 13.97
C ALA A 31 -2.58 -19.51 14.17
N VAL A 32 -1.89 -18.93 15.15
CA VAL A 32 -0.49 -19.30 15.48
C VAL A 32 -0.44 -20.73 16.02
N THR A 33 -1.29 -21.08 16.97
CA THR A 33 -1.33 -22.43 17.54
C THR A 33 -1.70 -23.49 16.49
N ALA A 34 -2.67 -23.21 15.61
CA ALA A 34 -3.01 -24.09 14.49
C ALA A 34 -1.84 -24.25 13.51
N THR A 35 -1.11 -23.18 13.22
CA THR A 35 0.08 -23.23 12.35
C THR A 35 1.19 -24.07 12.98
N THR A 36 1.47 -23.87 14.27
CA THR A 36 2.44 -24.68 15.01
C THR A 36 2.03 -26.15 15.03
N PHE A 37 0.74 -26.44 15.22
CA PHE A 37 0.22 -27.81 15.21
C PHE A 37 0.34 -28.46 13.83
N ALA A 38 0.08 -27.72 12.74
CA ALA A 38 0.28 -28.20 11.38
C ALA A 38 1.75 -28.56 11.11
N ILE A 39 2.70 -27.72 11.58
CA ILE A 39 4.14 -27.98 11.44
C ILE A 39 4.53 -29.25 12.22
N LEU A 40 4.06 -29.39 13.45
CA LEU A 40 4.31 -30.59 14.27
C LEU A 40 3.76 -31.85 13.62
N ILE A 41 2.55 -31.80 13.04
CA ILE A 41 1.95 -32.91 12.30
C ILE A 41 2.86 -33.33 11.12
N VAL A 42 3.39 -32.39 10.34
CA VAL A 42 4.32 -32.71 9.24
C VAL A 42 5.59 -33.37 9.74
N LEU A 43 6.17 -32.86 10.83
CA LEU A 43 7.39 -33.43 11.43
C LEU A 43 7.13 -34.84 11.97
N PHE A 44 5.98 -35.09 12.59
CA PHE A 44 5.58 -36.43 13.03
C PHE A 44 5.32 -37.38 11.85
N GLY A 45 4.79 -36.89 10.72
CA GLY A 45 4.62 -37.69 9.50
C GLY A 45 5.94 -38.23 8.93
N GLN A 46 7.04 -37.50 9.12
CA GLN A 46 8.38 -37.94 8.70
C GLN A 46 8.96 -39.05 9.57
N SER A 47 8.42 -39.28 10.77
CA SER A 47 8.89 -40.34 11.69
C SER A 47 8.43 -41.75 11.29
N GLY A 48 7.60 -41.89 10.24
CA GLY A 48 7.14 -43.18 9.70
C GLY A 48 6.03 -43.87 10.50
N LEU A 49 5.55 -43.25 11.59
CA LEU A 49 4.50 -43.81 12.46
C LEU A 49 3.08 -43.71 11.87
N VAL A 50 2.87 -42.83 10.89
CA VAL A 50 1.55 -42.53 10.29
C VAL A 50 1.70 -42.38 8.79
N ASN A 51 0.63 -42.68 8.03
CA ASN A 51 0.61 -42.51 6.58
C ASN A 51 0.98 -41.07 6.18
N GLU A 52 2.08 -40.94 5.46
CA GLU A 52 2.67 -39.66 5.03
C GLU A 52 1.68 -38.82 4.23
N GLN A 53 0.83 -39.45 3.41
CA GLN A 53 -0.14 -38.75 2.57
C GLN A 53 -1.29 -38.15 3.38
N VAL A 54 -1.84 -38.91 4.34
CA VAL A 54 -2.89 -38.41 5.24
C VAL A 54 -2.36 -37.24 6.08
N THR A 55 -1.13 -37.36 6.56
CA THR A 55 -0.48 -36.37 7.42
C THR A 55 -0.21 -35.07 6.67
N LYS A 56 0.29 -35.14 5.42
CA LYS A 56 0.49 -33.99 4.54
C LYS A 56 -0.81 -33.29 4.18
N THR A 57 -1.86 -34.04 3.84
CA THR A 57 -3.17 -33.47 3.51
C THR A 57 -3.79 -32.76 4.72
N LEU A 58 -3.75 -33.38 5.90
CA LEU A 58 -4.31 -32.80 7.12
C LEU A 58 -3.57 -31.52 7.52
N ALA A 59 -2.23 -31.52 7.48
CA ALA A 59 -1.43 -30.33 7.75
C ALA A 59 -1.69 -29.21 6.73
N GLY A 60 -1.86 -29.56 5.45
CA GLY A 60 -2.21 -28.61 4.40
C GLY A 60 -3.55 -27.91 4.66
N VAL A 61 -4.58 -28.68 5.06
CA VAL A 61 -5.90 -28.12 5.39
C VAL A 61 -5.83 -27.21 6.62
N ILE A 62 -5.14 -27.62 7.68
CA ILE A 62 -4.99 -26.81 8.90
C ILE A 62 -4.20 -25.52 8.60
N GLY A 63 -3.13 -25.62 7.82
CA GLY A 63 -2.35 -24.46 7.39
C GLY A 63 -3.17 -23.48 6.54
N ALA A 64 -4.00 -24.00 5.62
CA ALA A 64 -4.89 -23.16 4.81
C ALA A 64 -5.95 -22.44 5.66
N LEU A 65 -6.56 -23.12 6.63
CA LEU A 65 -7.52 -22.52 7.56
C LEU A 65 -6.86 -21.44 8.44
N ALA A 66 -5.66 -21.70 8.96
CA ALA A 66 -4.90 -20.70 9.72
C ALA A 66 -4.56 -19.46 8.87
N GLY A 67 -4.18 -19.67 7.60
CA GLY A 67 -3.94 -18.60 6.64
C GLY A 67 -5.20 -17.76 6.37
N LEU A 68 -6.37 -18.39 6.23
CA LEU A 68 -7.65 -17.70 6.06
C LEU A 68 -8.01 -16.85 7.28
N VAL A 69 -7.80 -17.37 8.49
CA VAL A 69 -8.02 -16.61 9.73
C VAL A 69 -7.07 -15.41 9.80
N ALA A 70 -5.78 -15.59 9.48
CA ALA A 70 -4.82 -14.50 9.46
C ALA A 70 -5.16 -13.41 8.43
N MET A 71 -5.61 -13.81 7.23
CA MET A 71 -6.13 -12.88 6.22
C MET A 71 -7.37 -12.14 6.70
N GLY A 72 -8.32 -12.83 7.33
CA GLY A 72 -9.52 -12.22 7.90
C GLY A 72 -9.19 -11.18 8.98
N VAL A 73 -8.23 -11.46 9.86
CA VAL A 73 -7.75 -10.52 10.87
C VAL A 73 -7.06 -9.31 10.23
N SER A 74 -6.28 -9.51 9.17
CA SER A 74 -5.66 -8.41 8.43
C SER A 74 -6.70 -7.53 7.73
N ALA A 75 -7.74 -8.13 7.14
CA ALA A 75 -8.83 -7.40 6.51
C ALA A 75 -9.64 -6.59 7.52
N TYR A 76 -9.97 -7.18 8.67
CA TYR A 76 -10.67 -6.50 9.76
C TYR A 76 -9.90 -5.28 10.28
N GLN A 77 -8.58 -5.39 10.43
CA GLN A 77 -7.76 -4.24 10.81
C GLN A 77 -7.78 -3.13 9.77
N GLY A 78 -7.73 -3.48 8.48
CA GLY A 78 -7.84 -2.49 7.41
C GLY A 78 -9.13 -1.68 7.50
N LEU A 79 -10.25 -2.34 7.80
CA LEU A 79 -11.54 -1.67 8.03
C LEU A 79 -11.51 -0.78 9.28
N ALA A 80 -10.96 -1.29 10.38
CA ALA A 80 -10.92 -0.55 11.63
C ALA A 80 -9.95 0.65 11.60
N GLU A 81 -8.91 0.62 10.75
CA GLU A 81 -8.07 1.77 10.46
C GLU A 81 -8.76 2.81 9.56
N GLN A 82 -9.62 2.36 8.63
CA GLN A 82 -10.46 3.25 7.83
C GLN A 82 -11.45 4.03 8.70
N GLU A 83 -12.15 3.35 9.61
CA GLU A 83 -13.07 3.99 10.56
C GLU A 83 -12.35 5.05 11.41
N ALA A 84 -11.16 4.74 11.93
CA ALA A 84 -10.38 5.70 12.71
C ALA A 84 -9.96 6.94 11.90
N ARG A 85 -9.65 6.77 10.61
CA ARG A 85 -9.37 7.89 9.69
C ARG A 85 -10.61 8.73 9.42
N GLU A 86 -11.76 8.10 9.20
CA GLU A 86 -13.03 8.79 8.98
C GLU A 86 -13.43 9.61 10.19
N GLN A 87 -13.31 9.05 11.40
CA GLN A 87 -13.54 9.79 12.65
C GLN A 87 -12.61 11.01 12.78
N LYS A 88 -11.34 10.89 12.37
CA LYS A 88 -10.41 12.02 12.36
C LYS A 88 -10.85 13.12 11.38
N ILE A 89 -11.40 12.77 10.22
CA ILE A 89 -11.95 13.74 9.27
C ILE A 89 -13.22 14.38 9.84
N GLU A 90 -14.11 13.58 10.42
CA GLU A 90 -15.38 14.03 10.99
C GLU A 90 -15.17 15.00 12.16
N THR A 91 -14.23 14.72 13.05
CA THR A 91 -13.90 15.63 14.17
C THR A 91 -13.36 16.98 13.69
N VAL A 92 -12.54 17.02 12.64
CA VAL A 92 -12.08 18.28 12.05
C VAL A 92 -13.22 19.00 11.31
N GLU A 93 -14.11 18.25 10.67
CA GLU A 93 -15.30 18.78 10.01
C GLU A 93 -16.29 19.38 11.02
N GLN A 94 -16.52 18.74 12.16
CA GLN A 94 -17.34 19.25 13.25
C GLN A 94 -16.77 20.55 13.81
N ARG A 95 -15.46 20.61 14.09
CA ARG A 95 -14.79 21.85 14.53
C ARG A 95 -14.98 22.99 13.55
N LEU A 96 -14.91 22.72 12.24
CA LEU A 96 -15.17 23.72 11.20
C LEU A 96 -16.63 24.17 11.18
N ARG A 97 -17.60 23.27 11.40
CA ARG A 97 -19.03 23.63 11.50
C ARG A 97 -19.32 24.48 12.73
N GLU A 98 -18.64 24.23 13.84
CA GLU A 98 -18.75 25.01 15.07
C GLU A 98 -18.10 26.39 14.97
N HIS A 99 -17.04 26.52 14.16
CA HIS A 99 -16.27 27.75 13.97
C HIS A 99 -16.02 28.07 12.49
N PRO A 100 -17.05 28.36 11.68
CA PRO A 100 -16.91 28.62 10.25
C PRO A 100 -16.10 29.90 9.96
N GLU A 101 -16.02 30.81 10.92
CA GLU A 101 -15.27 32.06 10.84
C GLU A 101 -13.75 31.90 10.86
N LYS A 102 -13.24 30.69 11.19
CA LYS A 102 -11.79 30.42 11.28
C LYS A 102 -11.27 29.76 10.00
N PRO A 103 -10.57 30.48 9.11
CA PRO A 103 -10.07 29.92 7.85
C PRO A 103 -9.07 28.78 8.04
N GLN A 104 -8.36 28.75 9.18
CA GLN A 104 -7.42 27.69 9.55
C GLN A 104 -8.09 26.31 9.60
N LEU A 105 -9.34 26.23 10.07
CA LEU A 105 -10.07 24.96 10.17
C LEU A 105 -10.47 24.41 8.80
N ALA A 106 -10.80 25.29 7.85
CA ALA A 106 -11.09 24.88 6.48
C ALA A 106 -9.84 24.35 5.78
N TRP A 107 -8.68 24.97 6.04
CA TRP A 107 -7.39 24.51 5.56
C TRP A 107 -6.98 23.17 6.20
N ASP A 108 -7.14 23.01 7.51
CA ASP A 108 -6.86 21.76 8.22
C ASP A 108 -7.71 20.61 7.68
N LEU A 109 -9.00 20.84 7.43
CA LEU A 109 -9.89 19.85 6.84
C LEU A 109 -9.41 19.43 5.43
N ALA A 110 -9.06 20.40 4.59
CA ALA A 110 -8.55 20.13 3.25
C ALA A 110 -7.24 19.35 3.27
N ARG A 111 -6.32 19.71 4.19
CA ARG A 111 -5.05 19.01 4.40
C ARG A 111 -5.27 17.56 4.83
N VAL A 112 -6.09 17.31 5.86
CA VAL A 112 -6.34 15.97 6.38
C VAL A 112 -7.03 15.08 5.33
N LYS A 113 -7.98 15.63 4.56
CA LYS A 113 -8.59 14.91 3.43
C LYS A 113 -7.54 14.55 2.38
N LEU A 114 -6.69 15.50 1.98
CA LEU A 114 -5.64 15.26 0.99
C LEU A 114 -4.59 14.23 1.46
N GLU A 115 -4.07 14.36 2.69
CA GLU A 115 -3.17 13.38 3.30
C GLU A 115 -3.83 11.98 3.30
N SER A 116 -5.14 11.93 3.57
CA SER A 116 -5.88 10.67 3.53
C SER A 116 -5.95 10.03 2.14
N TYR A 117 -6.21 10.83 1.11
CA TYR A 117 -6.17 10.35 -0.27
C TYR A 117 -4.77 9.94 -0.70
N LEU A 118 -3.73 10.70 -0.34
CA LEU A 118 -2.34 10.39 -0.63
C LEU A 118 -1.96 9.04 -0.01
N ASP A 119 -2.21 8.86 1.28
CA ASP A 119 -1.87 7.62 1.98
C ASP A 119 -2.61 6.41 1.41
N ARG A 120 -3.90 6.57 1.05
CA ARG A 120 -4.67 5.54 0.36
C ARG A 120 -4.03 5.20 -0.98
N ASN A 121 -3.69 6.20 -1.78
CA ASN A 121 -3.03 5.99 -3.07
C ASN A 121 -1.70 5.26 -2.87
N LEU A 122 -0.81 5.75 -2.00
CA LEU A 122 0.48 5.14 -1.64
C LEU A 122 0.34 3.68 -1.16
N SER A 123 -0.67 3.39 -0.34
CA SER A 123 -0.94 2.02 0.10
C SER A 123 -1.36 1.10 -1.06
N GLN A 124 -2.19 1.60 -1.99
CA GLN A 124 -2.58 0.86 -3.20
C GLN A 124 -1.39 0.58 -4.11
N VAL A 125 -0.48 1.57 -4.28
CA VAL A 125 0.79 1.38 -5.01
C VAL A 125 1.57 0.21 -4.45
N ARG A 126 1.73 0.21 -3.12
CA ARG A 126 2.47 -0.81 -2.40
C ARG A 126 1.82 -2.18 -2.55
N SER A 127 0.49 -2.27 -2.44
CA SER A 127 -0.25 -3.51 -2.64
C SER A 127 -0.11 -4.06 -4.05
N ILE A 128 -0.18 -3.20 -5.08
CA ILE A 128 0.03 -3.60 -6.48
C ILE A 128 1.45 -4.16 -6.63
N TYR A 129 2.47 -3.42 -6.21
CA TYR A 129 3.87 -3.86 -6.26
C TYR A 129 4.07 -5.24 -5.61
N TRP A 130 3.43 -5.50 -4.48
CA TRP A 130 3.55 -6.80 -3.83
C TRP A 130 2.82 -7.92 -4.54
N LEU A 131 1.63 -7.65 -5.07
CA LEU A 131 0.93 -8.60 -5.92
C LEU A 131 1.79 -8.98 -7.13
N THR A 132 2.43 -8.00 -7.78
CA THR A 132 3.30 -8.27 -8.94
C THR A 132 4.48 -9.15 -8.57
N LEU A 133 5.11 -8.89 -7.42
CA LEU A 133 6.25 -9.67 -6.94
C LEU A 133 5.85 -11.12 -6.61
N ILE A 134 4.70 -11.33 -5.95
CA ILE A 134 4.18 -12.67 -5.66
C ILE A 134 3.87 -13.41 -6.96
N VAL A 135 3.18 -12.78 -7.90
CA VAL A 135 2.88 -13.37 -9.21
C VAL A 135 4.16 -13.72 -9.97
N MET A 136 5.19 -12.87 -9.90
CA MET A 136 6.49 -13.12 -10.52
C MET A 136 7.23 -14.30 -9.86
N LEU A 137 7.21 -14.39 -8.53
CA LEU A 137 7.79 -15.53 -7.80
C LEU A 137 7.05 -16.84 -8.10
N CYS A 138 5.72 -16.83 -8.13
CA CYS A 138 4.91 -17.99 -8.52
C CYS A 138 5.20 -18.40 -9.96
N GLY A 139 5.25 -17.44 -10.89
CA GLY A 139 5.61 -17.67 -12.28
C GLY A 139 7.00 -18.30 -12.40
N PHE A 140 7.99 -17.75 -11.71
CA PHE A 140 9.35 -18.30 -11.66
C PHE A 140 9.38 -19.72 -11.07
N GLY A 141 8.59 -19.98 -10.02
CA GLY A 141 8.43 -21.30 -9.42
C GLY A 141 7.83 -22.33 -10.38
N PHE A 142 6.77 -21.95 -11.11
CA PHE A 142 6.17 -22.81 -12.15
C PHE A 142 7.14 -23.11 -13.28
N VAL A 143 7.91 -22.12 -13.75
CA VAL A 143 8.92 -22.33 -14.79
C VAL A 143 10.02 -23.26 -14.30
N SER A 144 10.50 -23.05 -13.07
CA SER A 144 11.54 -23.87 -12.45
C SER A 144 11.08 -25.32 -12.25
N TYR A 145 9.83 -25.52 -11.82
CA TYR A 145 9.21 -26.84 -11.69
C TYR A 145 9.00 -27.51 -13.06
N GLY A 146 8.52 -26.76 -14.06
CA GLY A 146 8.37 -27.25 -15.43
C GLY A 146 9.71 -27.67 -16.05
N LEU A 147 10.77 -26.90 -15.80
CA LEU A 147 12.13 -27.21 -16.24
C LEU A 147 12.67 -28.46 -15.55
N PHE A 148 12.44 -28.60 -14.24
CA PHE A 148 12.82 -29.79 -13.47
C PHE A 148 12.13 -31.04 -14.01
N GLN A 149 10.81 -30.99 -14.27
CA GLN A 149 10.08 -32.12 -14.85
C GLN A 149 10.51 -32.46 -16.28
N ALA A 150 10.72 -31.45 -17.13
CA ALA A 150 11.19 -31.65 -18.49
C ALA A 150 12.62 -32.24 -18.53
N SER A 151 13.46 -31.95 -17.53
CA SER A 151 14.79 -32.56 -17.39
C SER A 151 14.73 -34.05 -17.03
N GLN A 152 13.72 -34.49 -16.28
CA GLN A 152 13.54 -35.89 -15.91
C GLN A 152 12.86 -36.72 -16.99
N ASN A 153 12.01 -36.09 -17.82
CA ASN A 153 11.26 -36.75 -18.88
C ASN A 153 11.37 -36.00 -20.23
N PRO A 154 12.54 -36.01 -20.89
CA PRO A 154 12.81 -35.19 -22.08
C PRO A 154 11.92 -35.52 -23.29
N GLU A 155 11.41 -36.75 -23.38
CA GLU A 155 10.61 -37.22 -24.52
C GLU A 155 9.17 -36.68 -24.54
N LYS A 156 8.64 -36.20 -23.40
CA LYS A 156 7.24 -35.76 -23.30
C LYS A 156 7.05 -34.28 -23.58
N LEU A 157 8.04 -33.44 -23.26
CA LEU A 157 7.97 -31.98 -23.40
C LEU A 157 9.37 -31.42 -23.67
N PRO A 158 9.64 -30.88 -24.87
CA PRO A 158 10.89 -30.22 -25.17
C PRO A 158 11.09 -29.02 -24.25
N VAL A 159 12.20 -29.00 -23.52
CA VAL A 159 12.60 -27.90 -22.63
C VAL A 159 12.57 -26.54 -23.33
N SER A 160 12.90 -26.52 -24.63
CA SER A 160 12.90 -25.32 -25.47
C SER A 160 11.53 -24.64 -25.58
N ILE A 161 10.45 -25.42 -25.70
CA ILE A 161 9.09 -24.89 -25.84
C ILE A 161 8.63 -24.28 -24.51
N VAL A 162 8.87 -24.99 -23.40
CA VAL A 162 8.52 -24.52 -22.06
C VAL A 162 9.28 -23.23 -21.73
N ALA A 163 10.58 -23.18 -22.03
CA ALA A 163 11.40 -22.00 -21.80
C ALA A 163 10.96 -20.81 -22.66
N ALA A 164 10.71 -21.02 -23.96
CA ALA A 164 10.30 -19.95 -24.88
C ALA A 164 8.93 -19.37 -24.53
N ALA A 165 7.92 -20.24 -24.31
CA ALA A 165 6.57 -19.80 -23.95
C ALA A 165 6.54 -19.05 -22.61
N SER A 166 7.30 -19.55 -21.62
CA SER A 166 7.40 -18.91 -20.31
C SER A 166 8.14 -17.57 -20.37
N GLY A 167 9.21 -17.47 -21.16
CA GLY A 167 9.98 -16.24 -21.32
C GLY A 167 9.14 -15.11 -21.93
N VAL A 168 8.32 -15.41 -22.94
CA VAL A 168 7.38 -14.44 -23.54
C VAL A 168 6.34 -13.98 -22.53
N LEU A 169 5.71 -14.92 -21.81
CA LEU A 169 4.72 -14.61 -20.77
C LEU A 169 5.29 -13.74 -19.65
N ILE A 170 6.46 -14.10 -19.11
CA ILE A 170 7.13 -13.34 -18.05
C ILE A 170 7.50 -11.94 -18.54
N SER A 171 8.03 -11.82 -19.76
CA SER A 171 8.41 -10.52 -20.33
C SER A 171 7.20 -9.61 -20.51
N PHE A 172 6.08 -10.15 -20.97
CA PHE A 172 4.83 -9.41 -21.13
C PHE A 172 4.25 -8.93 -19.78
N ILE A 173 4.21 -9.82 -18.79
CA ILE A 173 3.73 -9.51 -17.43
C ILE A 173 4.65 -8.48 -16.76
N GLY A 174 5.96 -8.70 -16.82
CA GLY A 174 6.96 -7.80 -16.23
C GLY A 174 6.91 -6.39 -16.84
N GLY A 175 6.83 -6.30 -18.17
CA GLY A 175 6.70 -5.02 -18.88
C GLY A 175 5.41 -4.27 -18.52
N SER A 176 4.27 -4.97 -18.47
CA SER A 176 2.98 -4.39 -18.09
C SER A 176 3.01 -3.81 -16.67
N PHE A 177 3.58 -4.55 -15.72
CA PHE A 177 3.70 -4.08 -14.35
C PHE A 177 4.68 -2.91 -14.19
N LEU A 178 5.77 -2.87 -14.95
CA LEU A 178 6.71 -1.74 -14.94
C LEU A 178 6.03 -0.45 -15.43
N LEU A 179 5.15 -0.53 -16.43
CA LEU A 179 4.35 0.61 -16.89
C LEU A 179 3.40 1.12 -15.80
N ILE A 180 2.66 0.21 -15.15
CA ILE A 180 1.75 0.55 -14.05
C ILE A 180 2.54 1.19 -12.91
N TYR A 181 3.65 0.59 -12.50
CA TYR A 181 4.52 1.12 -11.45
C TYR A 181 5.01 2.53 -11.76
N ARG A 182 5.48 2.78 -12.99
CA ARG A 182 5.94 4.11 -13.43
C ARG A 182 4.80 5.15 -13.40
N SER A 183 3.61 4.78 -13.86
CA SER A 183 2.43 5.65 -13.85
C SER A 183 2.07 6.07 -12.42
N ILE A 184 2.08 5.11 -11.51
CA ILE A 184 1.75 5.32 -10.12
C ILE A 184 2.81 6.17 -9.39
N LEU A 185 4.11 5.94 -9.65
CA LEU A 185 5.17 6.78 -9.10
C LEU A 185 5.05 8.23 -9.58
N ALA A 186 4.73 8.43 -10.86
CA ALA A 186 4.51 9.76 -11.40
C ALA A 186 3.34 10.47 -10.71
N GLN A 187 2.24 9.75 -10.49
CA GLN A 187 1.07 10.25 -9.76
C GLN A 187 1.42 10.61 -8.30
N SER A 188 2.19 9.77 -7.61
CA SER A 188 2.63 10.03 -6.23
C SER A 188 3.48 11.30 -6.12
N LYS A 189 4.38 11.55 -7.10
CA LYS A 189 5.21 12.75 -7.13
C LYS A 189 4.38 14.03 -7.27
N GLU A 190 3.35 14.00 -8.10
CA GLU A 190 2.44 15.14 -8.28
C GLU A 190 1.71 15.46 -6.97
N TYR A 191 1.20 14.45 -6.28
CA TYR A 191 0.52 14.66 -5.00
C TYR A 191 1.44 15.17 -3.89
N VAL A 192 2.68 14.68 -3.78
CA VAL A 192 3.66 15.22 -2.81
C VAL A 192 3.95 16.69 -3.10
N THR A 193 4.08 17.05 -4.38
CA THR A 193 4.28 18.46 -4.79
C THR A 193 3.10 19.34 -4.37
N VAL A 194 1.87 18.84 -4.49
CA VAL A 194 0.67 19.57 -4.03
C VAL A 194 0.65 19.69 -2.51
N LEU A 195 1.01 18.64 -1.77
CA LEU A 195 1.08 18.66 -0.32
C LEU A 195 2.12 19.66 0.21
N GLU A 196 3.31 19.70 -0.39
CA GLU A 196 4.36 20.67 -0.07
C GLU A 196 3.87 22.11 -0.27
N ARG A 197 3.16 22.38 -1.38
CA ARG A 197 2.57 23.69 -1.64
C ARG A 197 1.52 24.05 -0.60
N ILE A 198 0.60 23.15 -0.27
CA ILE A 198 -0.42 23.41 0.76
C ILE A 198 0.22 23.70 2.12
N ASN A 199 1.26 22.96 2.48
CA ASN A 199 2.02 23.19 3.71
C ASN A 199 2.70 24.57 3.72
N ALA A 200 3.33 24.97 2.61
CA ALA A 200 3.92 26.30 2.47
C ALA A 200 2.88 27.42 2.61
N VAL A 201 1.69 27.24 2.02
CA VAL A 201 0.57 28.19 2.17
C VAL A 201 0.07 28.24 3.60
N GLY A 202 -0.07 27.10 4.28
CA GLY A 202 -0.47 27.05 5.69
C GLY A 202 0.50 27.79 6.60
N MET A 203 1.81 27.56 6.42
CA MET A 203 2.86 28.28 7.15
C MET A 203 2.79 29.79 6.88
N ALA A 204 2.56 30.23 5.64
CA ALA A 204 2.43 31.64 5.30
C ALA A 204 1.20 32.30 5.96
N VAL A 205 0.05 31.62 5.99
CA VAL A 205 -1.16 32.10 6.67
C VAL A 205 -0.93 32.21 8.18
N GLN A 206 -0.24 31.24 8.78
CA GLN A 206 0.10 31.27 10.20
C GLN A 206 1.02 32.45 10.53
N VAL A 207 2.06 32.70 9.73
CA VAL A 207 2.95 33.85 9.90
C VAL A 207 2.17 35.17 9.78
N ILE A 208 1.28 35.30 8.80
CA ILE A 208 0.41 36.49 8.66
C ILE A 208 -0.47 36.69 9.90
N SER A 209 -0.98 35.61 10.49
CA SER A 209 -1.82 35.69 11.69
C SER A 209 -1.06 36.17 12.93
N THR A 210 0.26 35.93 12.98
CA THR A 210 1.13 36.40 14.07
C THR A 210 1.59 37.86 13.95
N ILE A 211 1.35 38.53 12.81
CA ILE A 211 1.71 39.95 12.65
C ILE A 211 0.78 40.80 13.55
N PRO A 212 1.35 41.62 14.47
CA PRO A 212 0.57 42.48 15.38
C PRO A 212 -0.32 43.46 14.63
N GLU A 213 -1.51 43.77 15.18
CA GLU A 213 -2.44 44.73 14.59
C GLU A 213 -1.89 46.17 14.54
N ALA A 214 -0.91 46.49 15.40
CA ALA A 214 -0.16 47.75 15.35
C ALA A 214 0.59 47.95 14.02
N SER A 215 0.84 46.86 13.27
CA SER A 215 1.51 46.85 11.97
C SER A 215 0.51 46.58 10.82
N ALA A 216 -0.67 47.21 10.87
CA ALA A 216 -1.77 46.96 9.94
C ALA A 216 -1.38 47.09 8.45
N GLU A 217 -0.50 48.03 8.13
CA GLU A 217 0.00 48.24 6.77
C GLU A 217 0.88 47.07 6.29
N LEU A 218 1.85 46.63 7.10
CA LEU A 218 2.71 45.48 6.81
C LEU A 218 1.88 44.19 6.66
N LYS A 219 0.88 44.01 7.52
CA LYS A 219 -0.05 42.86 7.47
C LYS A 219 -0.86 42.85 6.18
N SER A 220 -1.34 44.01 5.75
CA SER A 220 -2.14 44.16 4.52
C SER A 220 -1.29 43.97 3.26
N GLN A 221 -0.08 44.53 3.23
CA GLN A 221 0.88 44.32 2.14
C GLN A 221 1.27 42.85 2.01
N THR A 222 1.56 42.18 3.13
CA THR A 222 1.94 40.75 3.13
C THR A 222 0.77 39.85 2.69
N LYS A 223 -0.46 40.17 3.09
CA LYS A 223 -1.67 39.47 2.59
C LYS A 223 -1.84 39.64 1.08
N ALA A 224 -1.66 40.85 0.56
CA ALA A 224 -1.78 41.13 -0.87
C ALA A 224 -0.70 40.41 -1.68
N GLU A 225 0.54 40.40 -1.20
CA GLU A 225 1.65 39.70 -1.85
C GLU A 225 1.44 38.18 -1.84
N LEU A 226 1.01 37.61 -0.71
CA LEU A 226 0.65 36.19 -0.65
C LEU A 226 -0.48 35.84 -1.63
N ALA A 227 -1.54 36.64 -1.68
CA ALA A 227 -2.64 36.44 -2.62
C ALA A 227 -2.17 36.47 -4.07
N LYS A 228 -1.24 37.38 -4.42
CA LYS A 228 -0.65 37.48 -5.75
C LYS A 228 0.20 36.25 -6.10
N GLN A 229 1.01 35.76 -5.17
CA GLN A 229 1.82 34.55 -5.36
C GLN A 229 0.95 33.29 -5.49
N LEU A 230 -0.12 33.18 -4.69
CA LEU A 230 -1.10 32.11 -4.81
C LEU A 230 -1.77 32.13 -6.19
N LEU A 231 -2.28 33.28 -6.62
CA LEU A 231 -2.88 33.43 -7.95
C LEU A 231 -1.89 33.05 -9.05
N THR A 232 -0.61 33.42 -8.93
CA THR A 232 0.43 33.06 -9.89
C THR A 232 0.69 31.54 -9.92
N LEU A 233 0.71 30.88 -8.76
CA LEU A 233 0.87 29.42 -8.64
C LEU A 233 -0.29 28.64 -9.27
N TYR A 234 -1.52 29.17 -9.24
CA TYR A 234 -2.72 28.53 -9.78
C TYR A 234 -3.11 29.01 -11.20
N ALA A 235 -2.62 30.16 -11.66
CA ALA A 235 -2.86 30.69 -13.01
C ALA A 235 -2.07 29.96 -14.10
N HIS A 236 -1.13 29.10 -13.73
CA HIS A 236 -0.51 28.15 -14.65
C HIS A 236 -1.09 26.77 -14.36
N PRO A 237 -2.07 26.30 -15.16
CA PRO A 237 -2.43 24.89 -15.13
C PRO A 237 -1.15 24.12 -15.42
N ALA A 238 -0.89 23.07 -14.64
CA ALA A 238 0.19 22.14 -14.92
C ALA A 238 0.03 21.69 -16.38
N SER A 239 0.84 22.27 -17.27
CA SER A 239 0.89 21.85 -18.66
C SER A 239 1.30 20.38 -18.62
N PRO A 240 0.51 19.46 -19.18
CA PRO A 240 0.95 18.08 -19.30
C PRO A 240 2.24 18.12 -20.09
N ARG A 241 3.36 17.68 -19.49
CA ARG A 241 4.59 17.44 -20.24
C ARG A 241 4.25 16.45 -21.34
N ALA A 242 4.09 16.95 -22.56
CA ALA A 242 4.07 16.18 -23.78
C ALA A 242 5.47 15.58 -23.98
N ASP A 243 5.79 14.52 -23.26
CA ASP A 243 6.87 13.61 -23.66
C ASP A 243 6.25 12.47 -24.47
N GLY A 244 5.81 12.85 -25.66
CA GLY A 244 5.52 11.96 -26.78
C GLY A 244 6.60 12.17 -27.83
N SER A 245 7.86 11.87 -27.49
CA SER A 245 8.92 11.70 -28.47
C SER A 245 8.58 10.46 -29.32
N LYS A 246 7.86 10.69 -30.42
CA LYS A 246 7.67 9.73 -31.50
C LYS A 246 9.07 9.28 -31.98
N PRO A 247 9.32 7.97 -32.17
CA PRO A 247 10.47 7.56 -32.95
C PRO A 247 10.26 8.07 -34.39
N LYS A 248 11.23 8.84 -34.89
CA LYS A 248 11.33 9.09 -36.32
C LYS A 248 11.62 7.74 -37.00
N VAL A 249 10.91 7.54 -38.11
CA VAL A 249 11.02 6.44 -39.08
C VAL A 249 12.48 6.11 -39.37
#